data_AF-X0UBE4-F1
#
_entry.id   AF-X0UBE4-F1
#
_cell.length_a   1.000
_cell.length_b   1.000
_cell.length_c   1.000
_cell.angle_alpha   90.00
_cell.angle_beta   90.00
_cell.angle_gamma   90.00
#
_symmetry.space_group_name_H-M   'P 1'
#
loop_
_entity.id
_entity.type
_entity.pdbx_description
1 polymer ?
#
loop_
_entity_poly.entity_id
_entity_poly.type
_entity_poly.pdbx_seq_one_letter_code
_entity_poly.pdbx_strand_id
1 'polypeptide(L)'
;RPEFALVFNRAILTPQVTEEKVVISKEKKICLVCRGEVFGFSYNCKCGANYCENCARALTNLENVCWACDVPIDYSKPVKPFKEEVESVKVEEKAKKEVKNEK
;
A
#
# COMPACT_ATOMS: atom_id res chain seq x y z
N ARG A 1 -36.31 -80.61 4.92
CA ARG A 1 -35.06 -79.83 4.79
C ARG A 1 -35.37 -78.65 3.87
N PRO A 2 -35.76 -77.47 4.38
CA PRO A 2 -36.04 -76.31 3.54
C PRO A 2 -34.85 -75.33 3.49
N GLU A 3 -34.68 -74.76 2.31
CA GLU A 3 -33.74 -73.71 1.93
C GLU A 3 -34.08 -72.38 2.60
N PHE A 4 -33.08 -71.66 3.11
CA PHE A 4 -33.23 -70.26 3.52
C PHE A 4 -32.30 -69.40 2.67
N ALA A 5 -32.89 -68.69 1.71
CA ALA A 5 -32.22 -67.63 0.96
C ALA A 5 -32.25 -66.33 1.79
N LEU A 6 -31.06 -65.80 2.12
CA LEU A 6 -30.92 -64.49 2.77
C LEU A 6 -30.85 -63.40 1.69
N VAL A 7 -31.91 -62.61 1.56
CA VAL A 7 -31.94 -61.40 0.72
C VAL A 7 -31.32 -60.24 1.51
N PHE A 8 -30.11 -59.84 1.14
CA PHE A 8 -29.45 -58.65 1.69
C PHE A 8 -29.89 -57.40 0.91
N ASN A 9 -30.86 -56.66 1.45
CA ASN A 9 -31.20 -55.32 0.97
C ASN A 9 -30.11 -54.32 1.39
N ARG A 10 -29.15 -54.03 0.51
CA ARG A 10 -28.22 -52.91 0.68
C ARG A 10 -28.92 -51.60 0.33
N ALA A 11 -29.40 -50.89 1.34
CA ALA A 11 -29.80 -49.50 1.20
C ALA A 11 -28.54 -48.67 0.87
N ILE A 12 -28.47 -48.16 -0.37
CA ILE A 12 -27.42 -47.24 -0.80
C ILE A 12 -27.77 -45.87 -0.20
N LEU A 13 -27.12 -45.51 0.90
CA LEU A 13 -27.19 -44.17 1.45
C LEU A 13 -26.30 -43.26 0.61
N THR A 14 -26.89 -42.51 -0.31
CA THR A 14 -26.19 -41.46 -1.05
C THR A 14 -25.95 -40.27 -0.12
N PRO A 15 -24.69 -39.82 0.09
CA PRO A 15 -24.43 -38.61 0.85
C PRO A 15 -25.00 -37.41 0.09
N GLN A 16 -25.98 -36.75 0.72
CA GLN A 16 -26.57 -35.51 0.21
C GLN A 16 -25.56 -34.39 0.46
N VAL A 17 -24.69 -34.10 -0.50
CA VAL A 17 -23.75 -32.96 -0.41
C VAL A 17 -24.51 -31.70 -0.84
N THR A 18 -24.81 -30.82 0.11
CA THR A 18 -25.34 -29.48 -0.16
C THR A 18 -24.20 -28.53 -0.48
N GLU A 19 -24.29 -27.81 -1.61
CA GLU A 19 -23.33 -26.76 -1.96
C GLU A 19 -23.43 -25.60 -0.96
N GLU A 20 -22.50 -25.53 -0.01
CA GLU A 20 -22.31 -24.34 0.81
C GLU A 20 -21.81 -23.19 -0.07
N LYS A 21 -22.59 -22.11 -0.13
CA LYS A 21 -22.20 -20.87 -0.83
C LYS A 21 -21.04 -20.21 -0.09
N VAL A 22 -19.82 -20.43 -0.57
CA VAL A 22 -18.63 -19.73 -0.10
C VAL A 22 -18.62 -18.30 -0.65
N VAL A 23 -18.73 -17.29 0.21
CA VAL A 23 -18.58 -15.87 -0.17
C VAL A 23 -17.09 -15.53 -0.14
N ILE A 24 -16.50 -15.28 -1.31
CA ILE A 24 -15.10 -14.85 -1.43
C ILE A 24 -15.05 -13.32 -1.47
N SER A 25 -14.68 -12.69 -0.36
CA SER A 25 -14.37 -11.25 -0.31
C SER A 25 -12.91 -11.02 -0.72
N LYS A 26 -12.69 -10.35 -1.86
CA LYS A 26 -11.34 -9.94 -2.30
C LYS A 26 -10.99 -8.58 -1.71
N GLU A 27 -10.08 -8.57 -0.74
CA GLU A 27 -9.53 -7.32 -0.19
C GLU A 27 -8.48 -6.73 -1.15
N LYS A 28 -8.64 -5.45 -1.51
CA LYS A 28 -7.72 -4.74 -2.39
C LYS A 28 -6.70 -3.96 -1.58
N LYS A 29 -5.41 -4.20 -1.84
CA LYS A 29 -4.33 -3.40 -1.26
C LYS A 29 -4.08 -2.18 -2.13
N ILE A 30 -4.09 -0.98 -1.54
CA ILE A 30 -3.90 0.29 -2.24
C ILE A 30 -2.60 0.96 -1.79
N CYS A 31 -1.81 1.47 -2.74
CA CYS A 31 -0.56 2.15 -2.49
C CYS A 31 -0.83 3.54 -1.88
N LEU A 32 -0.16 3.87 -0.77
CA LEU A 32 -0.34 5.17 -0.11
C LEU A 32 0.07 6.35 -1.01
N VAL A 33 1.10 6.17 -1.83
CA VAL A 33 1.70 7.24 -2.66
C VAL A 33 0.91 7.45 -3.94
N CYS A 34 0.84 6.44 -4.81
CA CYS A 34 0.22 6.58 -6.13
C CYS A 34 -1.29 6.29 -6.13
N ARG A 35 -1.87 5.87 -5.00
CA ARG A 35 -3.29 5.46 -4.86
C ARG A 35 -3.73 4.35 -5.82
N GLY A 36 -2.78 3.68 -6.47
CA GLY A 36 -3.01 2.53 -7.33
C GLY A 36 -3.15 1.23 -6.55
N GLU A 37 -3.80 0.24 -7.17
CA GLU A 37 -3.88 -1.11 -6.64
C GLU A 37 -2.49 -1.78 -6.65
N VAL A 38 -2.14 -2.41 -5.53
CA VAL A 38 -0.83 -3.02 -5.32
C VAL A 38 -0.90 -4.48 -5.74
N PHE A 39 -0.16 -4.82 -6.78
CA PHE A 39 -0.02 -6.19 -7.28
C PHE A 39 1.44 -6.64 -7.16
N GLY A 40 1.66 -7.93 -6.88
CA GLY A 40 3.00 -8.53 -6.85
C GLY A 40 3.89 -8.02 -5.72
N PHE A 41 5.15 -7.69 -6.06
CA PHE A 41 6.12 -7.19 -5.09
C PHE A 41 5.68 -5.84 -4.51
N SER A 42 5.65 -5.77 -3.19
CA SER A 42 5.20 -4.60 -2.46
C SER A 42 5.91 -4.49 -1.12
N TYR A 43 5.97 -3.26 -0.62
CA TYR A 43 6.47 -2.98 0.71
C TYR A 43 5.30 -2.66 1.64
N ASN A 44 5.17 -3.44 2.70
CA ASN A 44 4.15 -3.26 3.72
C ASN A 44 4.82 -2.79 5.01
N CYS A 45 4.55 -1.56 5.41
CA CYS A 45 5.01 -1.05 6.68
C CYS A 45 4.19 -1.66 7.83
N LYS A 46 4.81 -1.80 9.01
CA LYS A 46 4.13 -2.28 10.23
C LYS A 46 2.95 -1.42 10.66
N CYS A 47 2.92 -0.15 10.26
CA CYS A 47 1.78 0.75 10.52
C CYS A 47 0.56 0.47 9.63
N GLY A 48 0.65 -0.49 8.69
CA GLY A 48 -0.43 -0.81 7.75
C GLY A 48 -0.36 -0.06 6.42
N ALA A 49 0.58 0.88 6.26
CA ALA A 49 0.81 1.53 4.98
C ALA A 49 1.36 0.53 3.94
N ASN A 50 0.77 0.51 2.75
CA ASN A 50 1.21 -0.32 1.62
C ASN A 50 1.82 0.58 0.55
N TYR A 51 2.91 0.11 -0.06
CA TYR A 51 3.59 0.78 -1.17
C TYR A 51 3.79 -0.22 -2.31
N CYS A 52 3.45 0.18 -3.54
CA CYS A 52 3.86 -0.60 -4.71
C CYS A 52 5.39 -0.58 -4.86
N GLU A 53 5.94 -1.55 -5.58
CA GLU A 53 7.40 -1.68 -5.78
C GLU A 53 8.08 -0.36 -6.18
N ASN A 54 7.52 0.34 -7.18
CA ASN A 54 8.09 1.58 -7.69
C ASN A 54 8.10 2.68 -6.61
N CYS A 55 7.00 2.84 -5.87
CA CYS A 55 6.91 3.83 -4.82
C CYS A 55 7.83 3.49 -3.63
N ALA A 56 7.92 2.22 -3.25
CA ALA A 56 8.84 1.78 -2.20
C ALA A 56 10.29 2.08 -2.57
N ARG A 57 10.73 1.70 -3.79
CA ARG A 57 12.09 1.98 -4.29
C ARG A 57 12.39 3.48 -4.35
N ALA A 58 11.44 4.28 -4.84
CA ALA A 58 11.59 5.73 -4.91
C ALA A 58 11.77 6.34 -3.52
N LEU A 59 10.90 5.98 -2.57
CA LEU A 59 10.96 6.47 -1.20
C LEU A 59 12.26 6.09 -0.50
N THR A 60 12.71 4.84 -0.66
CA THR A 60 13.98 4.35 -0.11
C THR A 60 15.19 5.16 -0.60
N ASN A 61 15.15 5.73 -1.82
CA ASN A 61 16.26 6.49 -2.38
C ASN A 61 16.18 8.01 -2.08
N LEU A 62 14.97 8.53 -1.86
CA LEU A 62 14.70 9.93 -1.53
C LEU A 62 14.96 10.21 -0.03
N GLU A 63 14.10 9.72 0.84
CA GLU A 63 14.08 10.04 2.28
C GLU A 63 14.32 8.79 3.15
N ASN A 64 13.98 7.62 2.61
CA ASN A 64 14.01 6.32 3.28
C ASN A 64 13.08 6.23 4.51
N VAL A 65 11.95 6.93 4.51
CA VAL A 65 10.96 6.89 5.59
C VAL A 65 9.57 6.53 5.09
N CYS A 66 8.79 5.87 5.96
CA CYS A 66 7.39 5.64 5.72
C CYS A 66 6.61 6.93 6.00
N TRP A 67 5.99 7.51 4.98
CA TRP A 67 5.15 8.72 5.10
C TRP A 67 3.94 8.62 6.05
N ALA A 68 3.63 7.44 6.60
CA ALA A 68 2.53 7.29 7.56
C ALA A 68 3.00 7.23 9.03
N CYS A 69 4.23 6.82 9.30
CA CYS A 69 4.72 6.63 10.66
C CYS A 69 6.19 7.03 10.88
N ASP A 70 6.82 7.62 9.87
CA ASP A 70 8.21 8.13 9.87
C ASP A 70 9.29 7.10 10.21
N VAL A 71 8.94 5.80 10.20
CA VAL A 71 9.88 4.71 10.42
C VAL A 71 10.68 4.44 9.14
N PRO A 72 11.99 4.09 9.23
CA PRO A 72 12.78 3.74 8.07
C PRO A 72 12.18 2.62 7.24
N ILE A 73 12.18 2.77 5.91
CA ILE A 73 11.75 1.71 4.98
C ILE A 73 12.82 0.62 4.91
N ASP A 74 14.07 1.03 4.75
CA ASP A 74 15.23 0.16 4.69
C ASP A 74 16.23 0.53 5.81
N TYR A 75 16.37 -0.35 6.80
CA TYR A 75 17.28 -0.15 7.94
C TYR A 75 18.76 -0.23 7.56
N SER A 76 19.09 -0.71 6.36
CA SER A 76 20.48 -0.75 5.87
C SER A 76 20.93 0.59 5.27
N LYS A 77 20.01 1.52 5.01
CA LYS A 77 20.28 2.83 4.41
C LYS A 77 20.10 3.96 5.40
N PRO A 78 20.91 5.03 5.31
CA PRO A 78 20.69 6.22 6.12
C PRO A 78 19.34 6.86 5.79
N VAL A 79 18.66 7.36 6.80
CA VAL A 79 17.50 8.25 6.62
C VAL A 79 18.02 9.62 6.21
N LYS A 80 17.54 10.13 5.07
CA LYS A 80 17.81 11.51 4.68
C LYS A 80 16.64 12.36 5.16
N PRO A 81 16.79 13.13 6.25
CA PRO A 81 15.78 14.11 6.60
C PRO A 81 15.65 15.11 5.46
N PHE A 82 14.42 15.39 5.03
CA PHE A 82 14.12 16.44 4.07
C PHE A 82 14.65 17.77 4.65
N LYS A 83 15.75 18.27 4.09
CA LYS A 83 16.14 19.67 4.28
C LYS A 83 15.32 20.46 3.28
N GLU A 84 14.34 21.23 3.74
CA GLU A 84 13.83 22.34 2.95
C GLU A 84 15.04 23.19 2.56
N GLU A 85 15.43 23.14 1.29
CA GLU A 85 16.29 24.15 0.72
C GLU A 85 15.46 25.44 0.76
N VAL A 86 15.64 26.22 1.82
CA VAL A 86 15.11 27.56 1.93
C VAL A 86 15.82 28.37 0.85
N GLU A 87 15.25 28.36 -0.36
CA GLU A 87 15.69 29.17 -1.47
C GLU A 87 15.39 30.62 -1.07
N SER A 88 16.36 31.28 -0.45
CA SER A 88 16.29 32.70 -0.12
C SER A 88 16.25 33.48 -1.43
N VAL A 89 15.04 33.75 -1.93
CA VAL A 89 14.82 34.67 -3.04
C VAL A 89 15.31 36.05 -2.60
N LYS A 90 16.52 36.43 -3.06
CA LYS A 90 17.01 37.80 -2.95
C LYS A 90 16.17 38.68 -3.88
N VAL A 91 15.11 39.28 -3.35
CA VAL A 91 14.41 40.38 -4.03
C VAL A 91 15.31 41.60 -3.91
N GLU A 92 16.05 41.93 -4.98
CA GLU A 92 16.77 43.19 -5.07
C GLU A 92 15.77 44.35 -5.10
N GLU A 93 15.71 45.09 -3.99
CA GLU A 93 14.92 46.29 -3.82
C GLU A 93 15.46 47.38 -4.77
N LYS A 94 14.78 47.59 -5.91
CA LYS A 94 15.12 48.69 -6.82
C LYS A 94 14.84 50.02 -6.10
N ALA A 95 15.94 50.71 -5.81
CA ALA A 95 15.98 52.04 -5.22
C ALA A 95 14.98 53.01 -5.87
N LYS A 96 14.16 53.64 -5.02
CA LYS A 96 13.37 54.83 -5.34
C LYS A 96 14.31 55.94 -5.84
N LYS A 97 14.09 56.44 -7.06
CA LYS A 97 14.53 57.79 -7.43
C LYS A 97 13.35 58.73 -7.25
N GLU A 98 13.49 59.58 -6.24
CA GLU A 98 12.64 60.74 -5.99
C GLU A 98 12.74 61.70 -7.18
N VAL A 99 11.60 62.04 -7.76
CA VAL A 99 11.47 63.17 -8.69
C VAL A 99 11.45 64.43 -7.84
N LYS A 100 12.57 65.18 -7.85
CA LYS A 100 12.61 66.56 -7.34
C LYS A 100 11.76 67.42 -8.26
N ASN A 101 10.71 67.99 -7.68
CA ASN A 101 9.90 69.05 -8.26
C ASN A 101 10.39 70.36 -7.66
N GLU A 102 10.99 71.27 -8.44
CA GLU A 102 11.17 72.65 -7.99
C GLU A 102 11.11 73.62 -9.19
N LYS A 103 9.93 74.25 -9.27
CA LYS A 103 9.61 75.67 -9.55
C LYS A 103 10.41 76.43 -10.61
#